data_AF-A0A0R2XEF9-F1
#
_entry.id   AF-A0A0R2XEF9-F1
#
_cell.length_a   1.000
_cell.length_b   1.000
_cell.length_c   1.000
_cell.angle_alpha   90.00
_cell.angle_beta   90.00
_cell.angle_gamma   90.00
#
_symmetry.space_group_name_H-M   'P 1'
#
loop_
_entity.id
_entity.type
_entity.pdbx_description
1 polymer ?
#
loop_
_entity_poly.entity_id
_entity_poly.type
_entity_poly.pdbx_seq_one_letter_code
_entity_poly.pdbx_strand_id
1 'polypeptide(L)'
;MTLTPLEYDCTQCGACCRSFPIFASETDAVREPAIRNEARALPEYLQTEDKAYQLFPLPFHTRCPYLKEDELCRIYESRPSVCRRFEAGSEQCIEARRRQGIGE
;
A
#
# COMPACT_ATOMS: atom_id res chain seq x y z
N MET A 1 11.12 23.71 -8.73
CA MET A 1 11.31 23.78 -7.27
C MET A 1 11.43 22.35 -6.79
N THR A 2 12.61 21.92 -6.36
CA THR A 2 12.81 20.56 -5.84
C THR A 2 12.49 20.57 -4.35
N LEU A 3 11.32 20.04 -4.00
CA LEU A 3 10.85 19.86 -2.64
C LEU A 3 11.70 18.80 -1.94
N THR A 4 12.07 19.04 -0.68
CA THR A 4 12.92 18.14 0.11
C THR A 4 12.09 17.00 0.71
N PRO A 5 12.69 15.83 1.05
CA PRO A 5 11.99 14.66 1.58
C PRO A 5 11.16 14.90 2.86
N LEU A 6 11.34 16.03 3.55
CA LEU A 6 10.61 16.43 4.76
C LEU A 6 9.14 16.83 4.52
N GLU A 7 8.70 17.03 3.27
CA GLU A 7 7.30 17.41 2.96
C GLU A 7 6.35 16.22 2.72
N TYR A 8 6.86 14.99 2.64
CA TYR A 8 6.05 13.82 2.31
C TYR A 8 5.75 12.95 3.53
N ASP A 9 4.70 13.33 4.28
CA ASP A 9 4.21 12.52 5.40
C ASP A 9 3.28 11.39 4.94
N CYS A 10 3.83 10.16 4.92
CA CYS A 10 3.10 8.94 4.60
C CYS A 10 1.99 8.57 5.60
N THR A 11 1.89 9.27 6.73
CA THR A 11 0.83 9.06 7.73
C THR A 11 -0.42 9.89 7.47
N GLN A 12 -0.43 10.76 6.46
CA GLN A 12 -1.48 11.77 6.26
C GLN A 12 -2.23 11.71 4.93
N CYS A 13 -1.69 11.07 3.88
CA CYS A 13 -2.24 11.23 2.53
C CYS A 13 -2.96 10.02 1.94
N GLY A 14 -2.63 8.79 2.35
CA GLY A 14 -3.25 7.57 1.82
C GLY A 14 -3.10 7.32 0.30
N ALA A 15 -2.30 8.13 -0.41
CA ALA A 15 -2.31 8.19 -1.87
C ALA A 15 -1.91 6.86 -2.53
N CYS A 16 -0.85 6.22 -2.04
CA CYS A 16 -0.37 4.94 -2.59
C CYS A 16 -1.39 3.81 -2.37
N CYS A 17 -2.10 3.83 -1.24
CA CYS A 17 -3.12 2.84 -0.87
C CYS A 17 -4.37 2.90 -1.76
N ARG A 18 -4.50 3.93 -2.62
CA ARG A 18 -5.63 4.14 -3.55
C ARG A 18 -5.24 4.00 -5.01
N SER A 19 -3.93 3.94 -5.32
CA SER A 19 -3.44 4.24 -6.68
C SER A 19 -2.83 3.06 -7.41
N PHE A 20 -2.21 2.11 -6.70
CA PHE A 20 -1.42 1.04 -7.31
C PHE A 20 -1.79 -0.34 -6.77
N PRO A 21 -1.68 -1.42 -7.57
CA PRO A 21 -1.84 -2.77 -7.07
C PRO A 21 -0.86 -3.06 -5.93
N ILE A 22 -1.36 -3.65 -4.84
CA ILE A 22 -0.57 -4.02 -3.68
C ILE A 22 -0.69 -5.52 -3.50
N PHE A 23 0.45 -6.18 -3.56
CA PHE A 23 0.58 -7.60 -3.23
C PHE A 23 1.52 -7.78 -2.04
N ALA A 24 1.21 -8.77 -1.21
CA ALA A 24 2.02 -9.16 -0.07
C ALA A 24 2.50 -10.61 -0.22
N SER A 25 3.68 -10.89 0.29
CA SER A 25 4.23 -12.25 0.37
C SER A 25 3.67 -13.03 1.55
N GLU A 26 3.97 -14.33 1.59
CA GLU A 26 3.72 -15.14 2.79
C GLU A 26 4.50 -14.61 4.00
N THR A 27 5.75 -14.17 3.80
CA THR A 27 6.56 -13.54 4.86
C THR A 27 5.92 -12.26 5.41
N ASP A 28 5.28 -11.46 4.55
CA ASP A 28 4.51 -10.31 4.99
C ASP A 28 3.27 -10.73 5.80
N ALA A 29 2.57 -11.80 5.41
CA ALA A 29 1.45 -12.34 6.17
C ALA A 29 1.87 -13.00 7.49
N VAL A 30 3.09 -13.53 7.62
CA VAL A 30 3.64 -13.96 8.92
C VAL A 30 3.85 -12.75 9.83
N ARG A 31 4.36 -11.64 9.30
CA ARG A 31 4.61 -10.40 10.04
C ARG A 31 3.33 -9.66 10.42
N GLU A 32 2.34 -9.65 9.53
CA GLU A 32 1.01 -9.06 9.72
C GLU A 32 -0.07 -10.12 9.43
N PRO A 33 -0.44 -10.93 10.45
CA PRO A 33 -1.39 -12.02 10.29
C PRO A 33 -2.76 -11.61 9.75
N ALA A 34 -3.19 -10.35 9.94
CA ALA A 34 -4.46 -9.87 9.40
C ALA A 34 -4.51 -9.92 7.86
N ILE A 35 -3.37 -9.98 7.17
CA ILE A 35 -3.31 -10.15 5.70
C ILE A 35 -4.06 -11.38 5.24
N ARG A 36 -3.99 -12.49 5.98
CA ARG A 36 -4.70 -13.72 5.61
C ARG A 36 -6.23 -13.58 5.64
N ASN A 37 -6.74 -12.63 6.42
CA ASN A 37 -8.18 -12.43 6.62
C ASN A 37 -8.77 -11.35 5.71
N GLU A 38 -7.99 -10.32 5.39
CA GLU A 38 -8.51 -9.13 4.67
C GLU A 38 -8.02 -8.99 3.24
N ALA A 39 -6.96 -9.72 2.87
CA ALA A 39 -6.51 -9.80 1.50
C ALA A 39 -7.13 -11.00 0.78
N ARG A 40 -7.09 -10.97 -0.56
CA ARG A 40 -7.41 -12.13 -1.38
C ARG A 40 -6.17 -12.98 -1.56
N ALA A 41 -6.20 -14.22 -1.07
CA ALA A 41 -5.18 -15.21 -1.43
C ALA A 41 -5.19 -15.45 -2.95
N LEU A 42 -4.01 -15.41 -3.56
CA LEU A 42 -3.86 -15.75 -4.97
C LEU A 42 -3.92 -17.28 -5.14
N PRO A 43 -4.45 -17.77 -6.26
CA PRO A 43 -4.30 -19.17 -6.64
C PRO A 43 -2.83 -19.58 -6.63
N GLU A 44 -2.51 -20.79 -6.17
CA GLU A 44 -1.12 -21.27 -6.00
C GLU A 44 -0.25 -21.07 -7.25
N TYR A 45 -0.81 -21.31 -8.45
CA TYR A 45 -0.11 -21.14 -9.72
C TYR A 45 0.22 -19.68 -10.09
N LEU A 46 -0.31 -18.69 -9.37
CA LEU A 46 0.02 -17.27 -9.50
C LEU A 46 0.87 -16.75 -8.34
N GLN A 47 1.17 -17.59 -7.35
CA GLN A 47 1.97 -17.18 -6.22
C GLN A 47 3.46 -17.15 -6.58
N THR A 48 4.15 -16.15 -6.05
CA THR A 48 5.61 -16.04 -6.09
C THR A 48 6.11 -15.70 -4.69
N GLU A 49 7.44 -15.73 -4.48
CA GLU A 49 8.06 -15.36 -3.20
C GLU A 49 7.59 -13.98 -2.69
N ASP A 50 7.44 -13.01 -3.60
CA ASP A 50 7.01 -11.65 -3.27
C ASP A 50 5.47 -11.45 -3.31
N LYS A 51 4.71 -12.46 -3.73
CA LYS A 51 3.32 -12.29 -4.14
C LYS A 51 2.48 -13.52 -3.81
N ALA A 52 1.83 -13.53 -2.66
CA ALA A 52 0.88 -14.57 -2.24
C ALA A 52 -0.54 -14.02 -2.02
N TYR A 53 -0.66 -12.76 -1.60
CA TYR A 53 -1.93 -12.11 -1.29
C TYR A 53 -2.09 -10.80 -2.05
N GLN A 54 -3.29 -10.52 -2.53
CA GLN A 54 -3.67 -9.26 -3.15
C GLN A 54 -4.43 -8.40 -2.14
N LEU A 55 -3.86 -7.25 -1.79
CA LEU A 55 -4.47 -6.28 -0.86
C LEU A 55 -5.26 -5.21 -1.62
N PHE A 56 -4.79 -4.81 -2.80
CA PHE A 56 -5.51 -3.86 -3.65
C PHE A 56 -5.18 -4.12 -5.14
N PRO A 57 -6.14 -3.95 -6.06
CA PRO A 57 -7.57 -3.79 -5.83
C PRO A 57 -8.21 -5.06 -5.25
N LEU A 58 -9.32 -4.91 -4.55
CA LEU A 58 -10.20 -6.00 -4.14
C LEU A 58 -11.61 -5.73 -4.65
N PRO A 59 -12.44 -6.77 -4.87
CA PRO A 59 -13.83 -6.56 -5.26
C PRO A 59 -14.53 -5.61 -4.29
N PHE A 60 -15.25 -4.62 -4.84
CA PHE A 60 -16.01 -3.62 -4.09
C PHE A 60 -15.19 -2.66 -3.21
N HIS A 61 -13.86 -2.75 -3.20
CA HIS A 61 -12.99 -1.81 -2.50
C HIS A 61 -12.47 -0.71 -3.44
N THR A 62 -12.54 0.54 -2.99
CA THR A 62 -11.94 1.70 -3.68
C THR A 62 -10.54 2.04 -3.17
N ARG A 63 -10.10 1.38 -2.10
CA ARG A 63 -8.79 1.56 -1.45
C ARG A 63 -8.30 0.26 -0.81
N CYS A 64 -7.02 0.20 -0.49
CA CYS A 64 -6.44 -0.87 0.34
C CYS A 64 -7.28 -1.05 1.63
N PRO A 65 -7.61 -2.28 2.04
CA PRO A 65 -8.47 -2.54 3.20
C PRO A 65 -7.87 -2.02 4.52
N TYR A 66 -6.56 -1.77 4.55
CA TYR A 66 -5.87 -1.24 5.72
C TYR A 66 -5.87 0.29 5.84
N LEU A 67 -6.37 1.00 4.83
CA LEU A 67 -6.44 2.47 4.88
C LEU A 67 -7.65 2.91 5.73
N LYS A 68 -7.36 3.58 6.85
CA LYS A 68 -8.38 4.15 7.74
C LYS A 68 -9.04 5.39 7.11
N GLU A 69 -10.08 5.89 7.78
CA GLU A 69 -10.76 7.13 7.39
C GLU A 69 -9.88 8.37 7.56
N ASP A 70 -8.92 8.35 8.49
CA ASP A 70 -7.94 9.42 8.71
C ASP A 70 -6.70 9.30 7.81
N GLU A 71 -6.79 8.52 6.72
CA GLU A 71 -5.74 8.29 5.72
C GLU A 71 -4.45 7.63 6.25
N LEU A 72 -4.41 7.22 7.53
CA LEU A 72 -3.32 6.42 8.07
C LEU A 72 -3.57 4.93 7.82
N CYS A 73 -2.54 4.22 7.37
CA CYS A 73 -2.55 2.77 7.30
C CYS A 73 -2.61 2.18 8.72
N ARG A 74 -3.62 1.36 9.04
CA ARG A 74 -3.76 0.75 10.37
C ARG A 74 -2.66 -0.26 10.72
N ILE A 75 -1.93 -0.77 9.72
CA ILE A 75 -0.78 -1.67 9.88
C ILE A 75 0.54 -0.94 9.54
N TYR A 76 0.65 0.38 9.80
CA TYR A 76 1.79 1.19 9.35
C TYR A 76 3.16 0.61 9.74
N GLU A 77 3.32 0.10 10.96
CA GLU A 77 4.58 -0.49 11.44
C GLU A 77 4.87 -1.85 10.77
N SER A 78 3.85 -2.68 10.58
CA SER A 78 3.98 -4.04 10.04
C SER A 78 3.78 -4.13 8.52
N ARG A 79 3.53 -3.00 7.83
CA ARG A 79 3.26 -2.84 6.37
C ARG A 79 3.95 -3.88 5.49
N PRO A 80 3.34 -4.40 4.41
CA PRO A 80 4.03 -5.29 3.48
C PRO A 80 5.34 -4.72 2.93
N SER A 81 6.24 -5.60 2.50
CA SER A 81 7.57 -5.22 2.03
C SER A 81 7.52 -4.34 0.77
N VAL A 82 6.49 -4.49 -0.08
CA VAL A 82 6.25 -3.57 -1.20
C VAL A 82 5.88 -2.15 -0.72
N CYS A 83 5.13 -2.03 0.38
CA CYS A 83 4.70 -0.75 0.93
C CYS A 83 5.85 -0.04 1.66
N ARG A 84 6.76 -0.79 2.30
CA ARG A 84 7.97 -0.23 2.93
C ARG A 84 9.00 0.26 1.91
N ARG A 85 9.13 -0.43 0.77
CA ARG A 85 10.04 -0.04 -0.32
C ARG A 85 9.53 1.16 -1.13
N PHE A 86 8.26 1.51 -0.98
CA PHE A 86 7.67 2.66 -1.66
C PHE A 86 8.21 3.96 -1.07
N GLU A 87 9.13 4.61 -1.78
CA GLU A 87 9.83 5.81 -1.32
C GLU A 87 8.94 7.06 -1.37
N ALA A 88 8.89 7.80 -0.26
CA ALA A 88 8.15 9.05 -0.14
C ALA A 88 8.81 10.13 -1.01
N GLY A 89 8.02 10.87 -1.79
CA GLY A 89 8.53 11.89 -2.72
C GLY A 89 9.13 11.34 -4.02
N SER A 90 9.13 10.02 -4.23
CA SER A 90 9.48 9.42 -5.53
C SER A 90 8.50 9.82 -6.63
N GLU A 91 8.87 9.62 -7.90
CA GLU A 91 7.96 9.87 -9.05
C GLU A 91 6.64 9.10 -8.89
N GLN A 92 6.69 7.87 -8.36
CA GLN A 92 5.50 7.07 -8.10
C GLN A 92 4.66 7.67 -6.96
N CYS A 93 5.29 8.25 -5.93
CA CYS A 93 4.59 8.95 -4.85
C CYS A 93 3.86 10.18 -5.40
N ILE A 94 4.55 11.01 -6.19
CA ILE A 94 3.99 12.21 -6.83
C ILE A 94 2.83 11.83 -7.75
N GLU A 95 3.00 10.80 -8.57
CA GLU A 95 1.92 10.30 -9.44
C GLU A 95 0.72 9.79 -8.64
N ALA A 96 0.94 9.08 -7.52
CA ALA A 96 -0.16 8.66 -6.65
C ALA A 96 -0.92 9.85 -6.07
N ARG A 97 -0.21 10.88 -5.58
CA ARG A 97 -0.82 12.11 -5.05
C ARG A 97 -1.65 12.81 -6.13
N ARG A 98 -1.09 12.97 -7.34
CA ARG A 98 -1.77 13.56 -8.50
C ARG A 98 -3.05 12.82 -8.86
N ARG A 99 -3.05 11.48 -8.86
CA ARG A 99 -4.26 10.66 -9.11
C ARG A 99 -5.37 10.88 -8.08
N GLN A 100 -4.99 11.21 -6.85
CA GLN A 100 -5.94 11.47 -5.76
C GLN A 100 -6.26 12.96 -5.59
N GLY A 101 -5.73 13.85 -6.45
CA GLY A 101 -5.93 15.30 -6.33
C GLY A 101 -5.26 15.91 -5.10
N ILE A 102 -4.25 15.26 -4.53
CA ILE A 102 -3.47 15.74 -3.39
C ILE A 102 -2.34 16.59 -3.96
N GLY A 103 -2.22 17.85 -3.49
CA GLY A 103 -1.18 18.78 -3.93
C GLY A 103 0.22 18.20 -3.73
N GLU A 104 1.19 18.65 -4.53
CA GLU A 104 2.61 18.27 -4.38
C GLU A 104 3.12 18.69 -2.99
#